data_AF-A0A8S8XMR9-F1
#
_entry.id   AF-A0A8S8XMR9-F1
#
_cell.length_a   1.000
_cell.length_b   1.000
_cell.length_c   1.000
_cell.angle_alpha   90.00
_cell.angle_beta   90.00
_cell.angle_gamma   90.00
#
_symmetry.space_group_name_H-M   'P 1'
#
loop_
_entity.id
_entity.type
_entity.pdbx_description
1 polymer ?
#
loop_
_entity_poly.entity_id
_entity_poly.type
_entity_poly.pdbx_seq_one_letter_code
_entity_poly.pdbx_strand_id
1 'polypeptide(L)'
;MHYCDRVDSNRVIEIPLPDEAGRKTILNIHLGKMSTTKLNIAKIVEQTEGFSGAELKATTVESGMIAIRDGRSKVKQVDLQLAVERIKKKKGKRMESLLHLTLCMVEYIDNVHEMPMDIFWYVRQNCRVCP
;
A
#
# COMPACT_ATOMS: atom_id res chain seq x y z
N MET A 1 -8.06 26.22 29.66
CA MET A 1 -9.20 26.14 28.72
C MET A 1 -8.94 25.00 27.74
N HIS A 2 -9.54 23.84 27.98
CA HIS A 2 -9.50 22.69 27.07
C HIS A 2 -10.71 22.79 26.15
N TYR A 3 -10.49 23.11 24.88
CA TYR A 3 -11.52 22.97 23.85
C TYR A 3 -11.43 21.54 23.32
N CYS A 4 -12.33 20.68 23.80
CA CYS A 4 -12.56 19.38 23.18
C CYS A 4 -13.48 19.66 21.98
N ASP A 5 -12.91 19.82 20.79
CA ASP A 5 -13.66 19.84 19.55
C ASP A 5 -14.35 18.49 19.38
N ARG A 6 -15.60 18.44 19.82
CA ARG A 6 -16.51 17.32 19.57
C ARG A 6 -16.82 17.31 18.08
N VAL A 7 -16.06 16.57 17.31
CA VAL A 7 -16.46 16.17 15.97
C VAL A 7 -17.64 15.21 16.14
N ASP A 8 -18.84 15.65 15.82
CA ASP A 8 -20.05 14.81 15.86
C ASP A 8 -19.84 13.61 14.91
N SER A 9 -19.66 12.43 15.50
CA SER A 9 -19.22 11.18 14.84
C SER A 9 -20.12 10.64 13.72
N ASN A 10 -21.17 11.36 13.33
CA ASN A 10 -22.19 10.89 12.39
C ASN A 10 -22.23 11.65 11.06
N ARG A 11 -21.21 12.47 10.76
CA ARG A 11 -21.05 13.09 9.44
C ARG A 11 -19.91 12.41 8.68
N VAL A 12 -20.27 11.54 7.73
CA VAL A 12 -19.31 10.94 6.80
C VAL A 12 -18.91 12.02 5.79
N ILE A 13 -17.66 12.46 5.84
CA ILE A 13 -17.07 13.35 4.84
C ILE A 13 -16.26 12.45 3.90
N GLU A 14 -16.74 12.30 2.67
CA GLU A 14 -16.02 11.57 1.63
C GLU A 14 -14.88 12.43 1.09
N ILE A 15 -13.65 11.97 1.27
CA ILE A 15 -12.46 12.65 0.75
C ILE A 15 -12.13 11.99 -0.60
N PRO A 16 -12.30 12.69 -1.73
CA PRO A 16 -11.96 12.14 -3.03
C PRO A 16 -10.46 11.91 -3.16
N LEU A 17 -10.07 11.10 -4.14
CA LEU A 17 -8.67 10.92 -4.48
C LEU A 17 -8.03 12.24 -4.91
N PRO A 18 -6.75 12.47 -4.56
CA PRO A 18 -6.08 13.70 -4.93
C PRO A 18 -5.88 13.78 -6.45
N ASP A 19 -6.27 14.93 -7.02
CA ASP A 19 -5.97 15.30 -8.39
C ASP A 19 -4.44 15.43 -8.63
N GLU A 20 -4.00 15.51 -9.88
CA GLU A 20 -2.59 15.61 -10.28
C GLU A 20 -1.85 16.75 -9.54
N ALA A 21 -2.47 17.94 -9.49
CA ALA A 21 -1.94 19.08 -8.75
C ALA A 21 -1.85 18.79 -7.25
N GLY A 22 -2.83 18.09 -6.69
CA GLY A 22 -2.84 17.64 -5.30
C GLY A 22 -1.69 16.68 -5.00
N ARG A 23 -1.47 15.68 -5.88
CA ARG A 23 -0.36 14.72 -5.75
C ARG A 23 0.99 15.42 -5.78
N LYS A 24 1.18 16.40 -6.68
CA LYS A 24 2.39 17.21 -6.76
C LYS A 24 2.65 17.99 -5.46
N THR A 25 1.62 18.60 -4.89
CA THR A 25 1.73 19.35 -3.62
C THR A 25 2.06 18.42 -2.45
N ILE A 26 1.39 17.27 -2.36
CA ILE A 26 1.66 16.26 -1.31
C ILE A 26 3.10 15.76 -1.40
N LEU A 27 3.57 15.42 -2.60
CA LEU A 27 4.95 15.00 -2.81
C LEU A 27 5.92 16.12 -2.42
N ASN A 28 5.69 17.38 -2.82
CA ASN A 28 6.53 18.50 -2.42
C ASN A 28 6.66 18.64 -0.88
N ILE A 29 5.55 18.51 -0.15
CA ILE A 29 5.56 18.59 1.32
C ILE A 29 6.38 17.45 1.93
N HIS A 30 6.25 16.23 1.42
CA HIS A 30 6.97 15.07 1.95
C HIS A 30 8.45 15.07 1.55
N LEU A 31 8.76 15.41 0.30
CA LEU A 31 10.13 15.54 -0.21
C LEU A 31 10.88 16.67 0.51
N GLY A 32 10.20 17.79 0.83
CA GLY A 32 10.81 18.91 1.56
C GLY A 32 11.25 18.58 2.99
N LYS A 33 10.72 17.51 3.59
CA LYS A 33 11.13 17.04 4.93
C LYS A 33 12.35 16.13 4.91
N MET A 34 12.84 15.73 3.74
CA MET A 34 13.96 14.80 3.60
C MET A 34 15.09 15.37 2.75
N SER A 35 16.28 14.79 2.88
CA SER A 35 17.44 15.20 2.10
C SER A 35 17.36 14.61 0.69
N THR A 36 17.01 15.44 -0.29
CA THR A 36 16.88 15.05 -1.70
C THR A 36 17.92 15.73 -2.57
N THR A 37 18.31 15.07 -3.66
CA THR A 37 19.03 15.72 -4.77
C THR A 37 18.05 16.50 -5.66
N LYS A 38 18.49 17.12 -6.76
CA LYS A 38 17.57 17.61 -7.80
C LYS A 38 16.71 16.46 -8.33
N LEU A 39 15.41 16.51 -8.04
CA LEU A 39 14.43 15.52 -8.45
C LEU A 39 13.47 16.11 -9.49
N ASN A 40 13.05 15.28 -10.44
CA ASN A 40 11.98 15.64 -11.37
C ASN A 40 10.66 15.07 -10.86
N ILE A 41 9.89 15.93 -10.18
CA ILE A 41 8.64 15.56 -9.52
C ILE A 41 7.52 15.32 -10.54
N ALA A 42 7.52 16.04 -11.66
CA ALA A 42 6.49 15.88 -12.71
C ALA A 42 6.44 14.44 -13.22
N LYS A 43 7.60 13.85 -13.51
CA LYS A 43 7.71 12.45 -13.95
C LYS A 43 7.17 11.45 -12.92
N ILE A 44 7.31 11.74 -11.63
CA ILE A 44 6.81 10.85 -10.56
C ILE A 44 5.30 10.99 -10.40
N VAL A 45 4.76 12.19 -10.60
CA VAL A 45 3.32 12.46 -10.52
C VAL A 45 2.56 11.72 -11.61
N GLU A 46 3.09 11.69 -12.83
CA GLU A 46 2.54 10.89 -13.95
C GLU A 46 2.53 9.39 -13.60
N GLN A 47 3.57 8.90 -12.94
CA GLN A 47 3.66 7.48 -12.56
C GLN A 47 2.80 7.07 -11.36
N THR A 48 2.28 8.04 -10.59
CA THR A 48 1.52 7.83 -9.35
C THR A 48 0.03 8.15 -9.51
N GLU A 49 -0.50 7.97 -10.72
CA GLU A 49 -1.93 8.09 -10.98
C GLU A 49 -2.74 7.11 -10.12
N GLY A 50 -3.86 7.59 -9.56
CA GLY A 50 -4.73 6.79 -8.67
C GLY A 50 -4.15 6.51 -7.28
N PHE A 51 -3.06 7.18 -6.89
CA PHE A 51 -2.50 7.04 -5.55
C PHE A 51 -3.27 7.92 -4.55
N SER A 52 -3.61 7.32 -3.42
CA SER A 52 -4.10 8.04 -2.23
C SER A 52 -2.96 8.79 -1.53
N GLY A 53 -3.30 9.77 -0.69
CA GLY A 53 -2.32 10.49 0.12
C GLY A 53 -1.46 9.58 1.00
N ALA A 54 -2.02 8.46 1.47
CA ALA A 54 -1.27 7.47 2.24
C ALA A 54 -0.22 6.75 1.40
N GLU A 55 -0.54 6.42 0.14
CA GLU A 55 0.39 5.77 -0.78
C GLU A 55 1.52 6.71 -1.22
N LEU A 56 1.23 7.99 -1.48
CA LEU A 56 2.26 9.00 -1.79
C LEU A 56 3.25 9.18 -0.62
N LYS A 57 2.75 9.19 0.61
CA LYS A 57 3.58 9.20 1.81
C LYS A 57 4.42 7.92 1.90
N ALA A 58 3.82 6.76 1.67
CA ALA A 58 4.52 5.47 1.70
C ALA A 58 5.64 5.40 0.65
N THR A 59 5.39 5.87 -0.58
CA THR A 59 6.41 5.98 -1.65
C THR A 59 7.61 6.82 -1.19
N THR A 60 7.34 7.97 -0.55
CA THR A 60 8.40 8.84 -0.06
C THR A 60 9.24 8.14 1.02
N VAL A 61 8.58 7.48 1.97
CA VAL A 61 9.27 6.74 3.05
C VAL A 61 10.10 5.58 2.50
N GLU A 62 9.55 4.78 1.57
CA GLU A 62 10.26 3.68 0.95
C GLU A 62 11.49 4.17 0.15
N SER A 63 11.39 5.32 -0.53
CA SER A 63 12.55 5.91 -1.23
C SER A 63 13.67 6.31 -0.27
N GLY A 64 13.33 6.87 0.89
CA GLY A 64 14.29 7.15 1.96
C GLY A 64 14.89 5.87 2.52
N MET A 65 14.09 4.82 2.70
CA MET A 65 14.55 3.54 3.22
C MET A 65 15.53 2.84 2.25
N ILE A 66 15.29 2.95 0.94
CA ILE A 66 16.23 2.45 -0.10
C ILE A 66 17.55 3.21 -0.01
N ALA A 67 17.51 4.54 0.07
CA ALA A 67 18.72 5.35 0.20
C ALA A 67 19.54 5.01 1.46
N ILE A 68 18.86 4.84 2.61
CA ILE A 68 19.49 4.45 3.88
C ILE A 68 20.12 3.05 3.79
N ARG A 69 19.43 2.08 3.17
CA ARG A 69 19.98 0.73 2.97
C ARG A 69 21.26 0.73 2.15
N ASP A 70 21.37 1.66 1.21
CA ASP A 70 22.55 1.84 0.37
C ASP A 70 23.64 2.73 1.04
N GLY A 71 23.46 3.11 2.30
CA GLY A 71 24.41 3.95 3.05
C GLY A 71 24.46 5.41 2.57
N ARG A 72 23.46 5.88 1.82
CA ARG A 72 23.40 7.25 1.29
C ARG A 72 22.50 8.11 2.16
N SER A 73 22.94 9.34 2.43
CA SER A 73 22.13 10.34 3.15
C SER A 73 21.19 11.14 2.26
N LYS A 74 21.28 10.98 0.92
CA LYS A 74 20.48 11.73 -0.06
C LYS A 74 19.69 10.80 -0.96
N VAL A 75 18.40 11.08 -1.13
CA VAL A 75 17.51 10.35 -2.04
C VAL A 75 17.73 10.82 -3.48
N LYS A 76 17.85 9.88 -4.42
CA LYS A 76 17.96 10.12 -5.87
C LYS A 76 16.64 9.79 -6.59
N GLN A 77 16.54 10.21 -7.85
CA GLN A 77 15.38 9.93 -8.69
C GLN A 77 15.12 8.42 -8.86
N VAL A 78 16.19 7.62 -8.96
CA VAL A 78 16.11 6.17 -9.13
C VAL A 78 15.43 5.51 -7.92
N ASP A 79 15.74 5.96 -6.70
CA ASP A 79 15.16 5.43 -5.47
C ASP A 79 13.66 5.67 -5.40
N LEU A 80 13.20 6.84 -5.87
CA LEU A 80 11.77 7.16 -5.97
C LEU A 80 11.04 6.28 -6.99
N GLN A 81 11.63 6.05 -8.16
CA GLN A 81 11.05 5.17 -9.17
C GLN A 81 10.91 3.73 -8.65
N LEU A 82 11.97 3.21 -8.01
CA LEU A 82 11.95 1.90 -7.38
C LEU A 82 10.90 1.82 -6.25
N ALA A 83 10.75 2.89 -5.47
CA ALA A 83 9.74 2.96 -4.42
C ALA A 83 8.31 2.92 -4.98
N VAL A 84 8.03 3.65 -6.07
CA VAL A 84 6.72 3.61 -6.75
C VAL A 84 6.40 2.18 -7.19
N GLU A 85 7.36 1.50 -7.84
CA GLU A 85 7.17 0.13 -8.31
C GLU A 85 6.90 -0.85 -7.15
N ARG A 86 7.64 -0.72 -6.04
CA ARG A 86 7.41 -1.53 -4.84
C ARG A 86 6.02 -1.31 -4.23
N ILE A 87 5.55 -0.07 -4.17
CA ILE A 87 4.21 0.25 -3.65
C ILE A 87 3.13 -0.31 -4.57
N LYS A 88 3.28 -0.18 -5.90
CA LYS A 88 2.36 -0.80 -6.88
C LYS A 88 2.27 -2.31 -6.68
N LYS A 89 3.42 -3.00 -6.56
CA LYS A 89 3.48 -4.44 -6.29
C LYS A 89 2.83 -4.81 -4.96
N LYS A 90 3.05 -4.02 -3.89
CA LYS A 90 2.44 -4.26 -2.57
C LYS A 90 0.92 -4.09 -2.58
N LYS A 91 0.40 -3.12 -3.35
CA LYS A 91 -1.04 -2.94 -3.56
C LYS A 91 -1.65 -4.15 -4.28
N GLY A 92 -0.97 -4.66 -5.31
CA GLY A 92 -1.35 -5.90 -6.02
C GLY A 92 -1.39 -7.11 -5.09
N LYS A 93 -0.33 -7.35 -4.32
CA LYS A 93 -0.28 -8.47 -3.35
C LYS A 93 -1.33 -8.38 -2.27
N ARG A 94 -1.67 -7.17 -1.79
CA ARG A 94 -2.75 -6.99 -0.81
C ARG A 94 -4.10 -7.38 -1.41
N MET A 95 -4.35 -7.02 -2.67
CA MET A 95 -5.55 -7.45 -3.39
C MET A 95 -5.56 -8.96 -3.62
N GLU A 96 -4.43 -9.56 -3.98
CA GLU A 96 -4.27 -10.99 -4.17
C GLU A 96 -4.47 -11.78 -2.87
N SER A 97 -4.02 -11.24 -1.73
CA SER A 97 -4.26 -11.84 -0.40
C SER A 97 -5.74 -11.80 -0.03
N LEU A 98 -6.48 -10.79 -0.47
CA LEU A 98 -7.93 -10.70 -0.32
C LEU A 98 -8.66 -11.68 -1.25
N LEU A 99 -8.13 -11.93 -2.45
CA LEU A 99 -8.61 -12.95 -3.38
C LEU A 99 -8.31 -14.38 -2.89
N HIS A 100 -7.23 -14.58 -2.13
CA HIS A 100 -6.89 -15.87 -1.53
C HIS A 100 -7.94 -16.34 -0.48
N LEU A 101 -8.62 -15.40 0.18
CA LEU A 101 -9.77 -15.70 1.05
C LEU A 101 -10.98 -16.18 0.27
N THR A 102 -11.20 -15.69 -0.96
CA THR A 102 -12.30 -16.16 -1.81
C THR A 102 -11.97 -17.46 -2.54
N LEU A 103 -10.71 -17.67 -2.98
CA LEU A 103 -10.32 -18.91 -3.66
C LEU A 103 -10.33 -20.13 -2.73
N CYS A 104 -10.06 -19.96 -1.43
CA CYS A 104 -10.18 -21.05 -0.47
C CYS A 104 -11.64 -21.57 -0.33
N MET A 105 -12.65 -20.76 -0.64
CA MET A 105 -14.04 -21.24 -0.71
C MET A 105 -14.39 -21.88 -2.05
N VAL A 106 -13.75 -21.48 -3.16
CA VAL A 106 -14.11 -21.96 -4.50
C VAL A 106 -13.39 -23.28 -4.84
N GLU A 107 -12.16 -23.51 -4.37
CA GLU A 107 -11.52 -24.84 -4.43
C GLU A 107 -12.28 -25.90 -3.62
N TYR A 108 -13.06 -25.49 -2.62
CA TYR A 108 -13.91 -26.41 -1.85
C TYR A 108 -15.14 -26.87 -2.63
N ILE A 109 -15.68 -26.06 -3.54
CA ILE A 109 -16.96 -26.33 -4.21
C ILE A 109 -16.82 -27.30 -5.40
N ASP A 110 -15.65 -27.36 -6.06
CA ASP A 110 -15.41 -28.28 -7.17
C ASP A 110 -15.07 -29.73 -6.74
N ASN A 111 -14.93 -30.02 -5.45
CA ASN A 111 -14.54 -31.34 -4.92
C ASN A 111 -15.33 -31.81 -3.68
N VAL A 112 -16.65 -31.54 -3.60
CA VAL A 112 -17.47 -31.99 -2.44
C VAL A 112 -17.90 -33.46 -2.52
N HIS A 113 -17.69 -34.19 -3.62
CA HIS A 113 -18.33 -35.51 -3.75
C HIS A 113 -17.52 -36.74 -3.28
N GLU A 114 -16.19 -36.69 -3.12
CA GLU A 114 -15.42 -37.86 -2.63
C GLU A 114 -14.14 -37.47 -1.85
N MET A 115 -14.25 -36.75 -0.75
CA MET A 115 -13.11 -36.58 0.17
C MET A 115 -13.33 -37.33 1.50
N PRO A 116 -12.52 -38.36 1.81
CA PRO A 116 -12.60 -39.10 3.06
C PRO A 116 -12.15 -38.24 4.25
N MET A 117 -12.75 -38.50 5.42
CA MET A 117 -12.72 -37.66 6.64
C MET A 117 -11.31 -37.36 7.20
N ASP A 118 -10.32 -38.14 6.78
CA ASP A 118 -8.90 -38.09 7.14
C ASP A 118 -8.14 -36.97 6.39
N ILE A 119 -8.49 -36.67 5.14
CA ILE A 119 -7.84 -35.60 4.38
C ILE A 119 -8.34 -34.22 4.84
N PHE A 120 -9.61 -34.12 5.21
CA PHE A 120 -10.20 -32.89 5.76
C PHE A 120 -9.51 -32.43 7.06
N TRP A 121 -9.22 -33.37 7.96
CA TRP A 121 -8.46 -33.10 9.18
C TRP A 121 -7.01 -32.69 8.89
N TYR A 122 -6.34 -33.35 7.94
CA TYR A 122 -4.96 -33.02 7.56
C TYR A 122 -4.82 -31.60 7.00
N VAL A 123 -5.73 -31.18 6.12
CA VAL A 123 -5.74 -29.82 5.57
C VAL A 123 -6.06 -28.81 6.67
N ARG A 124 -7.03 -29.09 7.56
CA ARG A 124 -7.37 -28.21 8.68
C ARG A 124 -6.24 -28.04 9.69
N GLN A 125 -5.43 -29.08 9.90
CA GLN A 125 -4.35 -29.07 10.89
C GLN A 125 -3.02 -28.50 10.34
N ASN A 126 -2.85 -28.45 9.02
CA ASN A 126 -1.68 -27.87 8.36
C ASN A 126 -1.95 -26.53 7.63
N CYS A 127 -3.19 -26.04 7.61
CA CYS A 127 -3.50 -24.73 7.06
C CYS A 127 -2.98 -23.63 8.00
N ARG A 128 -1.83 -23.03 7.67
CA ARG A 128 -1.19 -21.95 8.44
C ARG A 128 -1.85 -20.57 8.27
N VAL A 129 -3.00 -20.50 7.59
CA VAL A 129 -3.65 -19.23 7.22
C VAL A 129 -4.69 -18.77 8.25
N CYS A 130 -5.05 -19.62 9.22
CA CYS A 130 -5.85 -19.19 10.35
C CYS A 130 -4.99 -19.13 11.63
N PRO A 131 -5.08 -18.06 12.44
CA PRO A 131 -4.82 -18.18 13.87
C PRO A 131 -5.89 -19.05 14.55
#